data_AF-A0A434ETK0-F1
#
_entry.id   AF-A0A434ETK0-F1
#
_cell.length_a   1.000
_cell.length_b   1.000
_cell.length_c   1.000
_cell.angle_alpha   90.00
_cell.angle_beta   90.00
_cell.angle_gamma   90.00
#
_symmetry.space_group_name_H-M   'P 1'
#
loop_
_entity.id
_entity.type
_entity.pdbx_description
1 polymer ?
#
loop_
_entity_poly.entity_id
_entity_poly.type
_entity_poly.pdbx_seq_one_letter_code
_entity_poly.pdbx_strand_id
1 'polypeptide(L)' 'MIPVNDWTQFPEAIRRKLVLELAGPASPQWAAEEAAHPPVVLADDRPAADCLVGEKMWRNRGWGMP' A
#
# COMPACT_ATOMS: atom_id res chain seq x y z
N MET A 1 -7.93 -18.37 -9.17
CA MET A 1 -8.39 -19.40 -10.14
C MET A 1 -9.91 -19.33 -10.19
N ILE A 2 -10.53 -19.28 -11.38
CA ILE A 2 -12.00 -19.27 -11.52
C ILE A 2 -12.43 -20.70 -11.84
N PRO A 3 -13.09 -21.43 -10.91
CA PRO A 3 -13.52 -22.80 -11.16
C PRO A 3 -14.68 -22.83 -12.16
N VAL A 4 -14.61 -23.76 -13.11
CA VAL A 4 -15.66 -24.02 -14.12
C VAL A 4 -16.10 -25.46 -13.95
N ASN A 5 -17.37 -25.65 -13.59
CA ASN A 5 -17.94 -26.97 -13.32
C ASN A 5 -18.82 -27.47 -14.48
N ASP A 6 -19.25 -26.57 -15.37
CA ASP A 6 -20.08 -26.91 -16.54
C ASP A 6 -19.75 -26.00 -17.75
N TRP A 7 -20.00 -26.51 -18.97
CA TRP A 7 -19.70 -25.80 -20.22
C TRP A 7 -20.45 -24.48 -20.37
N THR A 8 -21.66 -24.36 -19.81
CA THR A 8 -22.45 -23.11 -19.85
C THR A 8 -21.78 -21.96 -19.09
N GLN A 9 -20.89 -22.26 -18.14
CA GLN A 9 -20.16 -21.28 -17.32
C GLN A 9 -18.90 -20.76 -18.04
N PHE A 10 -18.43 -21.47 -19.06
CA PHE A 10 -17.18 -21.16 -19.76
C PHE A 10 -17.10 -19.74 -20.34
N PRO A 11 -18.16 -19.21 -21.00
CA PRO A 11 -18.09 -17.86 -21.58
C PRO A 11 -17.90 -16.76 -20.53
N GLU A 12 -18.56 -16.89 -19.38
CA GLU A 12 -18.45 -15.92 -18.27
C GLU A 12 -17.09 -16.04 -17.59
N ALA A 13 -16.63 -17.27 -17.32
CA ALA A 13 -15.35 -17.53 -16.68
C ALA A 13 -14.15 -17.02 -17.51
N ILE A 14 -14.17 -17.25 -18.83
CA ILE A 14 -13.15 -16.74 -19.77
C ILE A 14 -13.18 -15.21 -19.79
N ARG A 15 -14.36 -14.58 -19.88
CA ARG A 15 -14.47 -13.12 -19.88
C ARG A 15 -13.88 -12.51 -18.61
N ARG A 16 -14.22 -13.07 -17.45
CA ARG A 16 -13.68 -12.60 -16.17
C ARG A 16 -12.18 -12.81 -16.08
N LYS A 17 -11.65 -13.93 -16.57
CA LYS A 17 -10.20 -14.17 -16.62
C LYS A 17 -9.49 -13.18 -17.55
N LEU A 18 -10.02 -12.94 -18.75
CA LEU A 18 -9.45 -11.98 -19.71
C LEU A 18 -9.38 -10.56 -19.13
N VAL A 19 -10.42 -10.11 -18.43
CA VAL A 19 -10.40 -8.80 -17.76
C VAL A 19 -9.29 -8.74 -16.71
N LEU A 20 -9.11 -9.79 -15.90
CA LEU A 20 -8.06 -9.82 -14.88
C LEU A 20 -6.64 -9.78 -15.46
N GLU A 21 -6.42 -10.44 -16.59
CA GLU A 21 -5.09 -10.46 -17.24
C GLU A 21 -4.77 -9.16 -17.97
N LEU A 22 -5.77 -8.50 -18.55
CA LEU A 22 -5.58 -7.28 -19.35
C LEU A 22 -5.65 -6.00 -18.52
N ALA A 23 -6.48 -5.98 -17.47
CA ALA A 23 -6.73 -4.78 -16.65
C ALA A 23 -6.31 -4.95 -15.19
N GLY A 24 -5.68 -6.07 -14.82
CA GLY A 24 -5.15 -6.26 -13.46
C GLY A 24 -3.75 -5.66 -13.28
N PRO A 25 -3.26 -5.57 -12.03
CA PRO A 25 -1.91 -5.06 -11.72
C PRO A 25 -0.77 -5.85 -12.38
N ALA A 26 -1.04 -7.09 -12.77
CA ALA A 26 -0.07 -7.94 -13.48
C ALA A 26 -0.06 -7.69 -15.00
N SER A 27 -0.93 -6.83 -15.53
CA SER A 27 -0.99 -6.59 -16.98
C SER A 27 0.18 -5.73 -17.45
N PRO A 28 0.71 -5.97 -18.67
CA PRO A 28 1.79 -5.15 -19.23
C PRO A 28 1.42 -3.66 -19.35
N GLN A 29 0.16 -3.37 -19.63
CA GLN A 29 -0.34 -2.00 -19.73
C GLN A 29 -0.30 -1.29 -18.37
N TRP A 30 -0.73 -1.97 -17.31
CA TRP A 30 -0.67 -1.42 -15.94
C TRP A 30 0.77 -1.15 -15.52
N ALA A 31 1.69 -2.09 -15.80
CA ALA A 31 3.10 -1.91 -15.49
C ALA A 31 3.73 -0.72 -16.24
N ALA A 32 3.34 -0.49 -17.50
CA ALA A 32 3.80 0.67 -18.27
C ALA A 32 3.24 1.98 -17.72
N GLU A 33 1.97 2.00 -17.30
CA GLU A 33 1.34 3.17 -16.70
C GLU A 33 1.97 3.52 -15.34
N GLU A 34 2.21 2.53 -14.49
CA GLU A 34 2.87 2.72 -13.19
C GLU A 34 4.32 3.18 -13.34
N ALA A 35 5.04 2.72 -14.37
CA ALA A 35 6.38 3.21 -14.67
C ALA A 35 6.37 4.68 -15.13
N ALA A 36 5.35 5.10 -15.90
CA ALA A 36 5.19 6.49 -16.32
C ALA A 36 4.67 7.40 -15.20
N HIS A 37 3.87 6.83 -14.30
CA HIS A 37 3.19 7.52 -13.20
C HIS A 37 3.36 6.73 -11.90
N PRO A 38 4.56 6.78 -11.30
CA PRO A 38 4.85 6.00 -10.10
C PRO A 38 3.96 6.43 -8.93
N PRO A 39 3.57 5.48 -8.05
CA PRO A 39 2.73 5.79 -6.90
C PRO A 39 3.47 6.73 -5.94
N VAL A 40 2.72 7.70 -5.39
CA VAL A 40 3.24 8.58 -4.34
C VAL A 40 3.24 7.81 -3.02
N VAL A 41 4.42 7.61 -2.45
CA VAL A 41 4.60 6.99 -1.13
C VAL A 41 5.12 8.02 -0.13
N LEU A 42 4.75 7.85 1.15
CA LEU A 42 5.28 8.68 2.22
C LEU A 42 6.79 8.41 2.36
N ALA A 43 7.59 9.48 2.40
CA ALA A 43 9.03 9.38 2.62
C ALA A 43 9.38 8.90 4.04
N ASP A 44 8.49 9.17 5.00
CA ASP A 44 8.55 8.69 6.38
C ASP A 44 7.13 8.46 6.89
N ASP A 45 6.83 7.23 7.33
CA ASP A 45 5.54 6.82 7.91
C ASP A 45 5.70 6.43 9.40
N ARG A 46 6.82 6.82 10.00
CA ARG A 46 7.02 6.60 11.44
C ARG A 46 6.09 7.52 12.24
N PRO A 47 5.66 7.10 13.44
CA PRO A 47 4.96 7.97 14.37
C PRO A 47 5.75 9.27 14.59
N ALA A 48 5.03 10.38 14.78
CA ALA A 48 5.64 11.68 15.02
C ALA A 48 6.65 11.61 16.18
N ALA A 49 7.91 11.98 15.90
CA ALA A 49 8.94 12.07 16.91
C ALA A 49 8.75 13.36 17.73
N ASP A 50 8.89 13.26 19.04
CA ASP A 50 8.92 14.43 19.92
C ASP A 50 10.32 15.04 19.91
N CYS A 51 10.56 16.01 19.02
CA CYS A 51 11.85 16.71 18.91
C CYS A 51 12.25 17.43 20.21
N LEU A 52 11.31 17.68 21.13
CA LEU A 52 11.55 18.34 22.42
C LEU A 52 11.68 17.34 23.57
N VAL A 53 11.73 16.03 23.31
CA VAL A 53 11.83 15.01 24.37
C VAL A 53 13.04 15.26 25.27
N GLY A 54 14.18 15.70 24.71
CA GLY A 54 15.37 16.04 25.48
C GLY A 54 15.16 17.22 26.44
N GLU A 55 14.49 18.29 25.98
CA GLU A 55 14.18 19.46 26.80
C GLU A 55 13.13 19.13 27.87
N LYS A 56 12.07 18.40 27.51
CA LYS A 56 11.05 17.94 28.47
C LYS A 56 11.67 17.07 29.55
N MET A 57 12.54 16.13 29.17
CA MET A 57 13.29 15.32 30.12
C MET A 57 14.19 16.19 31.00
N TRP A 58 14.83 17.23 30.47
CA TRP A 58 15.67 18.17 31.23
C TRP A 58 14.86 19.01 32.23
N ARG A 59 13.73 19.58 31.81
CA ARG A 59 12.81 20.32 32.68
C ARG A 59 12.19 19.45 33.77
N ASN A 60 12.00 18.17 33.50
CA ASN A 60 11.50 17.17 34.47
C ASN A 60 12.60 16.59 35.37
N ARG A 61 13.87 17.01 35.25
CA ARG A 61 14.93 16.65 36.22
C ARG A 61 14.80 17.55 37.43
N GLY A 62 13.83 17.25 38.29
CA GLY A 62 13.74 17.85 39.61
C GLY A 62 14.99 17.50 40.41
N TRP A 63 16.01 18.36 40.37
CA TRP A 63 16.98 18.43 41.44
C TRP A 63 16.26 19.12 42.61
N GLY A 64 15.87 18.34 43.63
CA GLY A 64 15.41 18.93 44.89
C GLY A 64 16.47 19.90 45.42
N MET A 65 16.14 21.01 46.08
CA MET A 65 15.08 21.29 47.07
C MET A 65 15.00 22.84 47.24
N PRO A 66 14.06 23.44 48.02
CA PRO A 66 12.71 23.04 48.41
C PRO A 66 11.60 23.67 47.53
#